data_AF-A0A7S4JXT4-F1
#
_entry.id   AF-A0A7S4JXT4-F1
#
_cell.length_a   1.000
_cell.length_b   1.000
_cell.length_c   1.000
_cell.angle_alpha   90.00
_cell.angle_beta   90.00
_cell.angle_gamma   90.00
#
_symmetry.space_group_name_H-M   'P 1'
#
loop_
_entity.id
_entity.type
_entity.pdbx_description
1 polymer ?
#
loop_
_entity_poly.entity_id
_entity_poly.type
_entity_poly.pdbx_seq_one_letter_code
_entity_poly.pdbx_strand_id
1 'polypeptide(L)'
;RTPAISSRSRAEATPEERKKVERLSKKCLWQALAQNGLVDLVAPAHNRTLRDGVLAETLRPFTAPPVHRIRSYYGEEVAFYFAWMSHFTRWLVLPGASGLIVKLYLDRHVGTETVDTCIYAPLHGLFTFLWAMVALRAWDREQCRLAHGWGTHGAYWQESHRFYDDRPQFRGVDRISPITGKVETYYSSRRKAVKYVGSAVVTSILLSGAFLVMIWSLNLQGYIRPYDDPERWQEVHYHPFHYPFLSRLADEGNLFDAASQYM
;
A
#
# COMPACT_ATOMS: atom_id res chain seq x y z
N ARG A 1 -11.56 21.00 48.91
CA ARG A 1 -10.19 21.09 49.46
C ARG A 1 -9.28 20.23 48.59
N THR A 2 -8.71 20.82 47.55
CA THR A 2 -7.70 20.19 46.69
C THR A 2 -6.43 19.99 47.52
N PRO A 3 -5.86 18.78 47.60
CA PRO A 3 -4.61 18.60 48.32
C PRO A 3 -3.53 19.38 47.56
N ALA A 4 -2.90 20.33 48.25
CA ALA A 4 -1.73 21.02 47.76
C ALA A 4 -0.65 19.97 47.51
N ILE A 5 -0.39 19.66 46.24
CA ILE A 5 0.78 18.87 45.84
C ILE A 5 1.98 19.65 46.35
N SER A 6 2.57 19.13 47.42
CA SER A 6 3.56 19.85 48.20
C SER A 6 4.75 20.22 47.32
N SER A 7 5.18 21.47 47.42
CA SER A 7 6.44 21.98 46.86
C SER A 7 7.68 21.20 47.32
N ARG A 8 7.54 20.32 48.34
CA ARG A 8 8.58 19.41 48.84
C ARG A 8 8.91 18.27 47.89
N SER A 9 7.96 17.69 47.15
CA SER A 9 8.23 16.54 46.25
C SER A 9 9.09 16.90 45.04
N ARG A 10 9.17 18.20 44.67
CA ARG A 10 9.98 18.67 43.54
C ARG A 10 11.48 18.76 43.86
N ALA A 11 11.84 18.80 45.15
CA ALA A 11 13.22 18.93 45.61
C ALA A 11 13.98 17.58 45.62
N GLU A 12 13.27 16.46 45.81
CA GLU A 12 13.86 15.12 45.96
C GLU A 12 13.93 14.32 44.64
N ALA A 13 13.41 14.86 43.54
CA ALA A 13 13.45 14.17 42.25
C ALA A 13 14.90 13.97 41.77
N THR A 14 15.22 12.71 41.48
CA THR A 14 16.52 12.30 40.96
C THR A 14 16.84 13.01 39.63
N PRO A 15 18.12 13.18 39.27
CA PRO A 15 18.49 13.83 38.01
C PRO A 15 17.84 13.18 36.77
N GLU A 16 17.62 11.86 36.81
CA GLU A 16 16.94 11.12 35.75
C GLU A 16 15.45 11.44 35.65
N GLU A 17 14.76 11.54 36.79
CA GLU A 17 13.34 11.91 36.84
C GLU A 17 13.12 13.34 36.34
N ARG A 18 14.02 14.27 36.65
CA ARG A 18 13.95 15.64 36.11
C ARG A 18 14.10 15.65 34.59
N LYS A 19 15.08 14.92 34.04
CA LYS A 19 15.23 14.74 32.58
C LYS A 19 14.04 14.03 31.94
N LYS A 20 13.36 13.13 32.66
CA LYS A 20 12.13 12.46 32.20
C LYS A 20 10.97 13.44 32.14
N VAL A 21 10.76 14.23 33.19
CA VAL A 21 9.71 15.27 33.27
C VAL A 21 9.94 16.36 32.22
N GLU A 22 11.17 16.79 32.00
CA GLU A 22 11.51 17.78 30.96
C GLU A 22 11.24 17.25 29.54
N ARG A 23 11.54 15.97 29.28
CA ARG A 23 11.19 15.30 28.02
C ARG A 23 9.69 15.11 27.83
N LEU A 24 8.95 14.87 28.91
CA LEU A 24 7.48 14.75 28.88
C LEU A 24 6.80 16.12 28.73
N SER A 25 7.38 17.17 29.31
CA SER A 25 6.91 18.55 29.19
C SER A 25 6.95 19.08 27.76
N LYS A 26 7.83 18.53 26.91
CA LYS A 26 7.92 18.86 25.49
C LYS A 26 6.89 18.13 24.62
N LYS A 27 6.12 17.17 25.18
CA LYS A 27 5.15 16.35 24.45
C LYS A 27 3.72 16.79 24.74
N CYS A 28 2.81 16.54 23.81
CA CYS A 28 1.38 16.64 24.06
C CYS A 28 0.97 15.73 25.24
N LEU A 29 0.12 16.24 26.15
CA LEU A 29 -0.31 15.55 27.37
C LEU A 29 -0.82 14.13 27.11
N TRP A 30 -1.68 13.97 26.11
CA TRP A 30 -2.25 12.66 25.79
C TRP A 30 -1.18 11.66 25.32
N GLN A 31 -0.14 12.11 24.61
CA GLN A 31 0.97 11.25 24.17
C GLN A 31 1.80 10.80 25.38
N ALA A 32 2.02 11.70 26.34
CA ALA A 32 2.71 11.37 27.58
C ALA A 32 1.91 10.35 28.41
N LEU A 33 0.58 10.49 28.48
CA LEU A 33 -0.29 9.55 29.19
C LEU A 33 -0.32 8.17 28.51
N ALA A 34 -0.45 8.12 27.19
CA ALA A 34 -0.43 6.88 26.42
C ALA A 34 0.91 6.13 26.55
N GLN A 35 2.05 6.85 26.53
CA GLN A 35 3.38 6.23 26.69
C GLN A 35 3.60 5.60 28.08
N ASN A 36 2.89 6.07 29.11
CA ASN A 36 2.96 5.51 30.45
C ASN A 36 1.86 4.45 30.71
N GLY A 37 1.10 4.05 29.68
CA GLY A 37 0.02 3.06 29.81
C GLY A 37 -1.16 3.55 30.66
N LEU A 38 -1.31 4.87 30.81
CA LEU A 38 -2.43 5.47 31.56
C LEU A 38 -3.67 5.72 30.68
N VAL A 39 -3.48 5.70 29.36
CA VAL A 39 -4.54 5.88 28.36
C VAL A 39 -4.33 4.85 27.26
N ASP A 40 -5.34 4.02 27.03
CA ASP A 40 -5.29 2.96 26.02
C ASP A 40 -5.51 3.49 24.59
N LEU A 41 -6.59 4.26 24.38
CA LEU A 41 -6.98 4.76 23.07
C LEU A 41 -7.67 6.12 23.17
N VAL A 42 -7.22 7.06 22.34
CA VAL A 42 -7.92 8.33 22.09
C VAL A 42 -8.47 8.26 20.68
N ALA A 43 -9.79 8.13 20.55
CA ALA A 43 -10.46 8.03 19.26
C ALA A 43 -11.73 8.90 19.23
N PRO A 44 -12.06 9.54 18.10
CA PRO A 44 -13.30 10.28 17.96
C PRO A 44 -14.50 9.33 17.98
N ALA A 45 -15.60 9.75 18.62
CA ALA A 45 -16.83 8.97 18.63
C ALA A 45 -17.65 9.22 17.35
N HIS A 46 -18.22 8.15 16.78
CA HIS A 46 -19.06 8.26 15.60
C HIS A 46 -20.44 8.85 15.90
N ASN A 47 -20.86 9.84 15.10
CA ASN A 47 -22.27 10.19 14.98
C ASN A 47 -22.97 9.21 14.01
N ARG A 48 -23.82 8.34 14.55
CA ARG A 48 -24.48 7.26 13.79
C ARG A 48 -25.37 7.78 12.67
N THR A 49 -26.16 8.82 12.93
CA THR A 49 -27.10 9.39 11.95
C THR A 49 -26.38 9.91 10.70
N LEU A 50 -25.28 10.65 10.88
CA LEU A 50 -24.49 11.17 9.77
C LEU A 50 -23.76 10.05 9.02
N ARG A 51 -23.18 9.10 9.75
CA ARG A 51 -22.51 7.93 9.18
C ARG A 51 -23.44 7.13 8.27
N ASP A 52 -24.64 6.84 8.76
CA ASP A 52 -25.60 6.00 8.05
C ASP A 52 -26.09 6.71 6.78
N GLY A 53 -26.24 8.03 6.82
CA GLY A 53 -26.53 8.84 5.64
C GLY A 53 -25.38 8.88 4.61
N VAL A 54 -24.11 8.89 5.05
CA VAL A 54 -22.96 8.80 4.14
C VAL A 54 -22.87 7.39 3.54
N LEU A 55 -23.09 6.36 4.35
CA LEU A 55 -23.07 4.96 3.91
C LEU A 55 -24.16 4.68 2.88
N ALA A 56 -25.40 5.10 3.14
CA ALA A 56 -26.53 4.88 2.25
C ALA A 56 -26.31 5.50 0.86
N GLU A 57 -25.73 6.70 0.79
CA GLU A 57 -25.40 7.33 -0.50
C GLU A 57 -24.20 6.69 -1.18
N THR A 58 -23.20 6.23 -0.41
CA THR A 58 -22.01 5.55 -0.95
C THR A 58 -22.37 4.20 -1.58
N LEU A 59 -23.35 3.49 -1.03
CA LEU A 59 -23.79 2.18 -1.51
C LEU A 59 -24.82 2.26 -2.66
N ARG A 60 -25.17 3.46 -3.15
CA ARG A 60 -26.12 3.60 -4.26
C ARG A 60 -25.54 2.97 -5.53
N PRO A 61 -26.25 2.00 -6.15
CA PRO A 61 -25.73 1.29 -7.31
C PRO A 61 -25.55 2.24 -8.49
N PHE A 62 -24.52 1.99 -9.30
CA PHE A 62 -24.21 2.76 -10.52
C PHE A 62 -23.97 4.27 -10.33
N THR A 63 -23.80 4.74 -9.10
CA THR A 63 -23.48 6.13 -8.80
C THR A 63 -22.08 6.24 -8.21
N ALA A 64 -21.40 7.37 -8.43
CA ALA A 64 -20.14 7.60 -7.73
C ALA A 64 -20.39 7.87 -6.25
N PRO A 65 -19.46 7.43 -5.37
CA PRO A 65 -19.52 7.77 -3.97
C PRO A 65 -19.49 9.30 -3.77
N PRO A 66 -20.25 9.83 -2.79
CA PRO A 66 -20.30 11.26 -2.52
C PRO A 66 -19.04 11.73 -1.77
N VAL A 67 -17.94 11.89 -2.51
CA VAL A 67 -16.60 12.20 -1.98
C VAL A 67 -16.61 13.39 -1.00
N HIS A 68 -17.33 14.46 -1.30
CA HIS A 68 -17.40 15.64 -0.43
C HIS A 68 -18.07 15.37 0.92
N ARG A 69 -19.09 14.50 0.97
CA ARG A 69 -19.74 14.12 2.24
C ARG A 69 -18.86 13.16 3.05
N ILE A 70 -18.19 12.24 2.36
CA ILE A 70 -17.19 11.35 2.98
C ILE A 70 -16.08 12.19 3.61
N ARG A 71 -15.59 13.22 2.89
CA ARG A 71 -14.59 14.16 3.41
C ARG A 71 -15.06 14.85 4.68
N SER A 72 -16.26 15.44 4.67
CA SER A 72 -16.76 16.17 5.84
C SER A 72 -16.94 15.30 7.09
N TYR A 73 -17.07 13.97 6.93
CA TYR A 73 -17.27 13.05 8.05
C TYR A 73 -15.99 12.31 8.47
N TYR A 74 -15.21 11.79 7.51
CA TYR A 74 -14.02 10.96 7.75
C TYR A 74 -12.69 11.68 7.53
N GLY A 75 -12.71 12.90 6.99
CA GLY A 75 -11.51 13.66 6.61
C GLY A 75 -11.05 13.42 5.18
N GLU A 76 -10.05 14.21 4.78
CA GLU A 76 -9.52 14.23 3.42
C GLU A 76 -8.83 12.93 3.02
N GLU A 77 -8.11 12.27 3.92
CA GLU A 77 -7.36 11.03 3.61
C GLU A 77 -8.29 9.91 3.15
N VAL A 78 -9.37 9.67 3.91
CA VAL A 78 -10.37 8.65 3.58
C VAL A 78 -11.14 9.03 2.32
N ALA A 79 -11.52 10.30 2.17
CA ALA A 79 -12.22 10.77 0.98
C ALA A 79 -11.37 10.65 -0.29
N PHE A 80 -10.05 10.89 -0.20
CA PHE A 80 -9.12 10.75 -1.31
C PHE A 80 -9.05 9.31 -1.81
N TYR A 81 -9.05 8.34 -0.90
CA TYR A 81 -9.16 6.92 -1.26
C TYR A 81 -10.43 6.63 -2.07
N PHE A 82 -11.60 7.07 -1.60
CA PHE A 82 -12.87 6.85 -2.33
C PHE A 82 -12.91 7.60 -3.66
N ALA A 83 -12.29 8.77 -3.75
CA ALA A 83 -12.15 9.51 -5.01
C ALA A 83 -11.29 8.74 -6.02
N TRP A 84 -10.14 8.22 -5.59
CA TRP A 84 -9.26 7.37 -6.41
C TRP A 84 -9.97 6.11 -6.87
N MET A 85 -10.61 5.40 -5.95
CA MET A 85 -11.35 4.18 -6.28
C MET A 85 -12.45 4.46 -7.30
N SER A 86 -13.25 5.50 -7.10
CA SER A 86 -14.28 5.88 -8.07
C SER A 86 -13.71 6.26 -9.43
N HIS A 87 -12.59 6.98 -9.47
CA HIS A 87 -11.91 7.34 -10.71
C HIS A 87 -11.42 6.07 -11.42
N PHE A 88 -10.67 5.22 -10.72
CA PHE A 88 -10.09 4.00 -11.26
C PHE A 88 -11.16 3.03 -11.79
N THR A 89 -12.25 2.80 -11.04
CA THR A 89 -13.36 1.93 -11.48
C THR A 89 -14.03 2.45 -12.76
N ARG A 90 -14.24 3.78 -12.88
CA ARG A 90 -14.79 4.38 -14.11
C ARG A 90 -13.85 4.22 -15.29
N TRP A 91 -12.55 4.39 -15.08
CA TRP A 91 -11.54 4.24 -16.13
C TRP A 91 -11.36 2.78 -16.56
N LEU A 92 -11.55 1.80 -15.67
CA LEU A 92 -11.50 0.37 -15.99
C LEU A 92 -12.60 -0.11 -16.95
N VAL A 93 -13.67 0.67 -17.13
CA VAL A 93 -14.71 0.34 -18.12
C VAL A 93 -14.11 0.23 -19.53
N LEU A 94 -13.13 1.07 -19.87
CA LEU A 94 -12.49 1.08 -21.19
C LEU A 94 -11.72 -0.24 -21.48
N PRO A 95 -10.71 -0.66 -20.67
CA PRO A 95 -10.01 -1.92 -20.88
C PRO A 95 -10.90 -3.14 -20.64
N GLY A 96 -11.87 -3.04 -19.73
CA GLY A 96 -12.85 -4.11 -19.51
C GLY A 96 -13.71 -4.37 -20.75
N ALA A 97 -14.24 -3.31 -21.36
CA ALA A 97 -15.03 -3.42 -22.59
C ALA A 97 -14.17 -3.88 -23.77
N SER A 98 -12.97 -3.32 -23.97
CA SER A 98 -12.09 -3.73 -25.06
C SER A 98 -11.65 -5.19 -24.93
N GLY A 99 -11.30 -5.64 -23.72
CA GLY A 99 -10.91 -7.02 -23.46
C GLY A 99 -12.05 -8.01 -23.73
N LEU A 100 -13.28 -7.66 -23.32
CA LEU A 100 -14.46 -8.47 -23.61
C LEU A 100 -14.73 -8.56 -25.12
N ILE A 101 -14.60 -7.45 -25.86
CA ILE A 101 -14.78 -7.43 -27.32
C ILE A 101 -13.75 -8.35 -28.00
N VAL A 102 -12.47 -8.24 -27.63
CA VAL A 102 -11.40 -9.09 -28.17
C VAL A 102 -11.69 -10.56 -27.86
N LYS A 103 -12.08 -10.90 -26.62
CA LYS A 103 -12.44 -12.27 -26.24
C LYS A 103 -13.57 -12.82 -27.11
N LEU A 104 -14.67 -12.07 -27.25
CA LEU A 104 -15.83 -12.52 -28.01
C LEU A 104 -15.53 -12.65 -29.50
N TYR A 105 -14.71 -11.75 -30.05
CA TYR A 105 -14.27 -11.82 -31.44
C TYR A 105 -13.44 -13.09 -31.72
N LEU A 106 -12.46 -13.38 -30.86
CA LEU A 106 -11.61 -14.57 -31.00
C LEU A 106 -12.40 -15.86 -30.90
N ASP A 107 -13.29 -15.95 -29.91
CA ASP A 107 -14.17 -17.11 -29.68
C ASP A 107 -15.08 -17.37 -30.90
N ARG A 108 -15.58 -16.30 -31.53
CA ARG A 108 -16.48 -16.39 -32.71
C ARG A 108 -15.75 -16.82 -33.98
N HIS A 109 -14.53 -16.32 -34.21
CA HIS A 109 -13.88 -16.39 -35.52
C HIS A 109 -12.73 -17.41 -35.60
N VAL A 110 -12.05 -17.71 -34.50
CA VAL A 110 -10.78 -18.46 -34.51
C VAL A 110 -10.86 -19.74 -33.67
N GLY A 111 -11.99 -19.97 -32.97
CA GLY A 111 -12.38 -21.19 -32.27
C GLY A 111 -11.23 -22.14 -31.92
N THR A 112 -10.59 -21.90 -30.77
CA THR A 112 -9.52 -22.69 -30.09
C THR A 112 -8.10 -22.09 -30.04
N GLU A 113 -7.87 -20.86 -30.51
CA GLU A 113 -6.57 -20.22 -30.25
C GLU A 113 -6.42 -19.69 -28.83
N THR A 114 -5.35 -20.13 -28.16
CA THR A 114 -4.90 -19.63 -26.86
C THR A 114 -4.45 -18.18 -26.97
N VAL A 115 -4.48 -17.42 -25.86
CA VAL A 115 -4.06 -16.00 -25.82
C VAL A 115 -2.64 -15.82 -26.39
N ASP A 116 -1.79 -16.84 -26.27
CA ASP A 116 -0.39 -16.83 -26.68
C ASP A 116 -0.16 -16.92 -28.20
N THR A 117 -1.14 -17.36 -28.98
CA THR A 117 -1.06 -17.46 -30.45
C THR A 117 -1.79 -16.32 -31.16
N CYS A 118 -2.55 -15.51 -30.41
CA CYS A 118 -3.41 -14.49 -30.95
C CYS A 118 -2.65 -13.28 -31.53
N ILE A 119 -2.82 -13.04 -32.83
CA ILE A 119 -2.26 -11.88 -33.55
C ILE A 119 -2.74 -10.52 -33.01
N TYR A 120 -3.90 -10.46 -32.36
CA TYR A 120 -4.46 -9.22 -31.80
C TYR A 120 -3.96 -8.91 -30.38
N ALA A 121 -3.33 -9.87 -29.68
CA ALA A 121 -2.86 -9.68 -28.32
C ALA A 121 -1.84 -8.52 -28.17
N PRO A 122 -0.84 -8.36 -29.07
CA PRO A 122 0.09 -7.21 -29.00
C PRO A 122 -0.61 -5.85 -29.20
N LEU A 123 -1.61 -5.77 -30.08
CA LEU A 123 -2.39 -4.55 -30.31
C LEU A 123 -3.20 -4.17 -29.08
N HIS A 124 -3.85 -5.15 -28.44
CA HIS A 124 -4.57 -4.95 -27.18
C HIS A 124 -3.62 -4.56 -26.03
N GLY A 125 -2.42 -5.11 -25.99
CA GLY A 125 -1.37 -4.73 -25.06
C GLY A 125 -0.95 -3.26 -25.22
N LEU A 126 -0.71 -2.81 -26.46
CA LEU A 126 -0.40 -1.41 -26.75
C LEU A 126 -1.55 -0.48 -26.35
N PHE A 127 -2.80 -0.86 -26.65
CA PHE A 127 -3.97 -0.11 -26.21
C PHE A 127 -4.03 0.02 -24.68
N THR A 128 -3.83 -1.08 -23.96
CA THR A 128 -3.87 -1.10 -22.49
C THR A 128 -2.75 -0.26 -21.89
N PHE A 129 -1.55 -0.28 -22.49
CA PHE A 129 -0.45 0.60 -22.09
C PHE A 129 -0.79 2.09 -22.28
N LEU A 130 -1.31 2.46 -23.45
CA LEU A 130 -1.74 3.84 -23.73
C LEU A 130 -2.85 4.28 -22.79
N TRP A 131 -3.86 3.43 -22.57
CA TRP A 131 -4.92 3.66 -21.59
C TRP A 131 -4.34 3.91 -20.19
N ALA A 132 -3.41 3.07 -19.72
CA ALA A 132 -2.83 3.21 -18.39
C ALA A 132 -2.09 4.54 -18.23
N MET A 133 -1.31 4.95 -19.25
CA MET A 133 -0.66 6.26 -19.25
C MET A 133 -1.67 7.41 -19.18
N VAL A 134 -2.73 7.36 -19.99
CA VAL A 134 -3.75 8.41 -20.02
C VAL A 134 -4.56 8.44 -18.71
N ALA A 135 -4.93 7.29 -18.17
CA ALA A 135 -5.67 7.16 -16.91
C ALA A 135 -4.88 7.76 -15.74
N LEU A 136 -3.58 7.45 -15.62
CA LEU A 136 -2.73 8.04 -14.59
C LEU A 136 -2.59 9.55 -14.75
N ARG A 137 -2.44 10.07 -15.98
CA ARG A 137 -2.39 11.53 -16.21
C ARG A 137 -3.72 12.22 -15.95
N ALA A 138 -4.84 11.55 -16.20
CA ALA A 138 -6.16 12.07 -15.85
C ALA A 138 -6.33 12.13 -14.33
N TRP A 139 -5.81 11.14 -13.60
CA TRP A 139 -5.77 11.18 -12.15
C TRP A 139 -4.90 12.33 -11.64
N ASP A 140 -3.73 12.57 -12.23
CA ASP A 140 -2.86 13.70 -11.86
C ASP A 140 -3.60 15.05 -11.91
N ARG A 141 -4.46 15.23 -12.91
CA ARG A 141 -5.31 16.42 -13.03
C ARG A 141 -6.40 16.44 -11.96
N GLU A 142 -7.04 15.31 -11.71
CA GLU A 142 -8.13 15.19 -10.74
C GLU A 142 -7.65 15.37 -9.30
N GLN A 143 -6.49 14.81 -8.93
CA GLN A 143 -5.91 15.01 -7.61
C GLN A 143 -5.59 16.48 -7.35
N CYS A 144 -5.07 17.22 -8.35
CA CYS A 144 -4.84 18.65 -8.24
C CYS A 144 -6.15 19.43 -8.06
N ARG A 145 -7.20 19.07 -8.81
CA ARG A 145 -8.54 19.67 -8.68
C ARG A 145 -9.11 19.45 -7.29
N LEU A 146 -9.02 18.23 -6.76
CA LEU A 146 -9.49 17.88 -5.41
C LEU A 146 -8.67 18.60 -4.35
N ALA A 147 -7.34 18.57 -4.43
CA ALA A 147 -6.46 19.24 -3.47
C ALA A 147 -6.68 20.76 -3.45
N HIS A 148 -6.90 21.38 -4.61
CA HIS A 148 -7.25 22.79 -4.69
C HIS A 148 -8.65 23.07 -4.11
N GLY A 149 -9.67 22.31 -4.53
CA GLY A 149 -11.03 22.47 -4.02
C GLY A 149 -11.17 22.15 -2.53
N TRP A 150 -10.25 21.38 -1.96
CA TRP A 150 -10.20 21.08 -0.54
C TRP A 150 -9.34 22.04 0.27
N GLY A 151 -8.53 22.88 -0.38
CA GLY A 151 -7.57 23.74 0.29
C GLY A 151 -6.34 23.00 0.83
N THR A 152 -6.11 21.76 0.43
CA THR A 152 -4.98 20.93 0.88
C THR A 152 -3.75 21.01 -0.03
N HIS A 153 -3.84 21.68 -1.18
CA HIS A 153 -2.73 21.83 -2.14
C HIS A 153 -1.43 22.41 -1.53
N GLY A 154 -1.54 23.27 -0.52
CA GLY A 154 -0.41 23.82 0.24
C GLY A 154 -0.27 23.27 1.66
N ALA A 155 -1.21 22.43 2.11
CA ALA A 155 -1.24 21.92 3.47
C ALA A 155 0.05 21.16 3.78
N TYR A 156 0.59 20.33 2.86
CA TYR A 156 1.87 19.64 3.08
C TYR A 156 3.03 20.56 3.56
N TRP A 157 3.17 21.75 2.96
CA TRP A 157 4.21 22.71 3.33
C TRP A 157 3.89 23.48 4.61
N GLN A 158 2.61 23.78 4.85
CA GLN A 158 2.19 24.50 6.04
C GLN A 158 2.13 23.60 7.27
N GLU A 159 1.73 22.34 7.09
CA GLU A 159 1.52 21.29 8.08
C GLU A 159 2.84 20.67 8.55
N SER A 160 3.84 20.56 7.66
CA SER A 160 5.24 20.28 8.04
C SER A 160 5.84 21.33 8.98
N HIS A 161 5.27 22.55 9.03
CA HIS A 161 5.73 23.64 9.88
C HIS A 161 4.82 23.94 11.08
N ARG A 162 3.61 23.35 11.15
CA ARG A 162 2.60 23.75 12.14
C ARG A 162 2.23 22.69 13.18
N PHE A 163 1.97 21.42 12.86
CA PHE A 163 1.31 20.54 13.86
C PHE A 163 1.53 19.03 13.70
N TYR A 164 2.71 18.58 13.27
CA TYR A 164 3.17 17.27 13.69
C TYR A 164 4.40 17.48 14.55
N ASP A 165 4.20 17.46 15.87
CA ASP A 165 5.24 16.96 16.76
C ASP A 165 5.81 15.71 16.08
N ASP A 166 7.14 15.64 15.95
CA ASP A 166 7.80 14.45 15.42
C ASP A 166 7.09 13.20 15.92
N ARG A 167 6.81 12.23 15.02
CA ARG A 167 6.07 10.99 15.35
C ARG A 167 6.47 10.56 16.76
N PRO A 168 5.58 10.25 17.72
CA PRO A 168 5.95 10.17 19.14
C PRO A 168 7.10 9.20 19.50
N GLN A 169 7.42 8.28 18.59
CA GLN A 169 8.49 7.28 18.66
C GLN A 169 9.80 7.72 17.97
N PHE A 170 9.78 8.82 17.24
CA PHE A 170 10.92 9.40 16.55
C PHE A 170 11.95 9.88 17.57
N ARG A 171 13.21 9.57 17.29
CA ARG A 171 14.35 9.90 18.15
C ARG A 171 15.43 10.51 17.28
N GLY A 172 15.98 11.62 17.70
CA GLY A 172 17.10 12.30 17.04
C GLY A 172 17.80 13.26 17.99
N VAL A 173 18.56 14.19 17.43
CA VAL A 173 19.28 15.21 18.18
C VAL A 173 18.61 16.56 17.94
N ASP A 174 18.24 17.25 19.01
CA ASP A 174 17.68 18.60 18.94
C ASP A 174 18.69 19.54 18.24
N ARG A 175 18.26 20.20 17.17
CA ARG A 175 19.05 21.17 16.40
C ARG A 175 18.19 22.38 16.06
N ILE A 176 18.81 23.56 15.95
CA ILE A 176 18.13 24.74 15.38
C ILE A 176 18.11 24.60 13.85
N SER A 177 16.90 24.61 13.29
CA SER A 177 16.66 24.51 11.86
C SER A 177 17.33 25.68 11.12
N PRO A 178 18.16 25.44 10.09
CA PRO A 178 18.88 26.51 9.37
C PRO A 178 17.96 27.39 8.50
N ILE A 179 16.73 26.93 8.23
CA ILE A 179 15.77 27.64 7.38
C ILE A 179 14.73 28.38 8.24
N THR A 180 14.23 27.74 9.30
CA THR A 180 13.11 28.26 10.09
C THR A 180 13.52 28.89 11.41
N GLY A 181 14.74 28.63 11.90
CA GLY A 181 15.23 29.09 13.20
C GLY A 181 14.55 28.41 14.41
N LYS A 182 13.64 27.46 14.19
CA LYS A 182 12.96 26.71 15.26
C LYS A 182 13.80 25.50 15.69
N VAL A 183 13.62 25.04 16.92
CA VAL A 183 14.20 23.78 17.40
C VAL A 183 13.47 22.62 16.73
N GLU A 184 14.21 21.76 16.03
CA GLU A 184 13.72 20.55 15.35
C GLU A 184 14.53 19.32 15.81
N THR A 185 13.91 18.15 15.83
CA THR A 185 14.63 16.89 16.08
C THR A 185 15.28 16.42 14.78
N TYR A 186 16.60 16.52 14.67
CA TYR A 186 17.31 16.11 13.46
C TYR A 186 17.84 14.67 13.56
N TYR A 187 17.69 13.90 12.48
CA TYR A 187 18.31 12.58 12.33
C TYR A 187 19.19 12.55 11.08
N SER A 188 20.46 12.20 11.26
CA SER A 188 21.49 12.29 10.23
C SER A 188 21.23 11.38 9.02
N SER A 189 21.40 11.91 7.81
CA SER A 189 21.13 11.18 6.55
C SER A 189 21.96 9.91 6.38
N ARG A 190 23.24 9.90 6.77
CA ARG A 190 24.08 8.69 6.71
C ARG A 190 23.53 7.55 7.57
N ARG A 191 23.04 7.85 8.78
CA ARG A 191 22.39 6.85 9.64
C ARG A 191 21.02 6.42 9.10
N LYS A 192 20.32 7.26 8.32
CA LYS A 192 19.08 6.86 7.61
C LYS A 192 19.44 5.89 6.48
N ALA A 193 20.47 6.20 5.70
CA ALA A 193 20.93 5.37 4.61
C ALA A 193 21.28 3.95 5.08
N VAL A 194 22.03 3.80 6.18
CA VAL A 194 22.32 2.47 6.76
C VAL A 194 21.04 1.69 7.12
N LYS A 195 20.03 2.37 7.69
CA LYS A 195 18.73 1.74 8.00
C LYS A 195 17.95 1.36 6.74
N TYR A 196 17.99 2.20 5.70
CA TYR A 196 17.37 1.88 4.41
C TYR A 196 18.05 0.71 3.71
N VAL A 197 19.38 0.61 3.78
CA VAL A 197 20.12 -0.56 3.29
C VAL A 197 19.71 -1.81 4.05
N GLY A 198 19.65 -1.74 5.40
CA GLY A 198 19.16 -2.85 6.21
C GLY A 198 17.72 -3.27 5.85
N SER A 199 16.82 -2.30 5.66
CA SER A 199 15.46 -2.57 5.21
C SER A 199 15.42 -3.21 3.82
N ALA A 200 16.25 -2.72 2.88
CA ALA A 200 16.32 -3.27 1.53
C ALA A 200 16.80 -4.72 1.55
N VAL A 201 17.81 -5.06 2.34
CA VAL A 201 18.31 -6.43 2.51
C VAL A 201 17.21 -7.36 3.04
N VAL A 202 16.47 -6.94 4.08
CA VAL A 202 15.37 -7.73 4.64
C VAL A 202 14.27 -7.94 3.58
N THR A 203 13.87 -6.87 2.89
CA THR A 203 12.87 -6.97 1.81
C THR A 203 13.34 -7.88 0.69
N SER A 204 14.61 -7.82 0.29
CA SER A 204 15.18 -8.70 -0.72
C SER A 204 15.13 -10.16 -0.30
N ILE A 205 15.48 -10.49 0.95
CA ILE A 205 15.39 -11.86 1.47
C ILE A 205 13.94 -12.37 1.42
N LEU A 206 12.97 -11.55 1.83
CA LEU A 206 11.55 -11.92 1.79
C LEU A 206 11.04 -12.13 0.36
N LEU A 207 11.42 -11.25 -0.57
CA LEU A 207 11.05 -11.39 -1.99
C LEU A 207 11.72 -12.62 -2.62
N SER A 208 12.98 -12.92 -2.30
CA SER A 208 13.64 -14.15 -2.72
C SER A 208 12.94 -15.39 -2.17
N GLY A 209 12.51 -15.37 -0.90
CA GLY A 209 11.71 -16.45 -0.31
C GLY A 209 10.40 -16.67 -1.05
N ALA A 210 9.64 -15.60 -1.33
CA ALA A 210 8.40 -15.67 -2.11
C ALA A 210 8.64 -16.21 -3.54
N PHE A 211 9.74 -15.79 -4.18
CA PHE A 211 10.14 -16.28 -5.49
C PHE A 211 10.47 -17.79 -5.48
N LEU A 212 11.17 -18.28 -4.46
CA LEU A 212 11.45 -19.70 -4.30
C LEU A 212 10.17 -20.52 -4.06
N VAL A 213 9.26 -20.03 -3.21
CA VAL A 213 7.95 -20.67 -2.99
C VAL A 213 7.15 -20.74 -4.28
N MET A 214 7.18 -19.68 -5.10
CA MET A 214 6.54 -19.68 -6.42
C MET A 214 7.16 -20.74 -7.34
N ILE A 215 8.50 -20.84 -7.41
CA ILE A 215 9.17 -21.89 -8.21
C ILE A 215 8.79 -23.28 -7.73
N TRP A 216 8.74 -23.50 -6.41
CA TRP A 216 8.32 -24.78 -5.84
C TRP A 216 6.87 -25.09 -6.23
N SER A 217 5.97 -24.12 -6.09
CA SER A 217 4.57 -24.26 -6.50
C SER A 217 4.43 -24.61 -7.99
N LEU A 218 5.19 -23.97 -8.87
CA LEU A 218 5.15 -24.24 -10.30
C LEU A 218 5.73 -25.62 -10.66
N ASN A 219 6.75 -26.08 -9.94
CA ASN A 219 7.27 -27.46 -10.08
C ASN A 219 6.24 -28.48 -9.60
N LEU A 220 5.58 -28.22 -8.46
CA LEU A 220 4.54 -29.10 -7.91
C LEU A 220 3.30 -29.19 -8.79
N GLN A 221 3.02 -28.15 -9.59
CA GLN A 221 1.93 -28.14 -10.57
C GLN A 221 2.35 -28.72 -11.93
N GLY A 222 3.62 -29.10 -12.11
CA GLY A 222 4.13 -29.64 -13.38
C GLY A 222 4.27 -28.61 -14.52
N TYR A 223 4.15 -27.31 -14.23
CA TYR A 223 4.29 -26.25 -15.25
C TYR A 223 5.74 -26.12 -15.74
N ILE A 224 6.72 -26.34 -14.86
CA ILE A 224 8.14 -26.29 -15.23
C ILE A 224 8.55 -27.68 -15.71
N ARG A 225 8.83 -27.80 -17.01
CA ARG A 225 9.32 -29.05 -17.62
C ARG A 225 10.85 -29.13 -17.57
N PRO A 226 11.43 -30.35 -17.53
CA PRO A 226 12.88 -30.55 -17.50
C PRO A 226 13.58 -30.12 -18.80
N TYR A 227 12.87 -30.22 -19.92
CA TYR A 227 13.38 -29.96 -21.26
C TYR A 227 12.43 -29.00 -21.97
N ASP A 228 13.01 -28.13 -22.79
CA ASP A 228 12.26 -27.26 -23.69
C ASP A 228 11.50 -28.08 -24.73
N ASP A 229 10.36 -27.52 -25.18
CA ASP A 229 9.54 -28.15 -26.22
C ASP A 229 10.35 -28.25 -27.52
N PRO A 230 10.66 -29.48 -28.01
CA PRO A 230 11.53 -29.67 -29.17
C PRO A 230 10.93 -29.11 -30.47
N GLU A 231 9.63 -28.86 -30.51
CA GLU A 231 8.98 -28.18 -31.64
C GLU A 231 9.27 -26.68 -31.68
N ARG A 232 9.52 -26.07 -30.52
CA ARG A 232 9.72 -24.62 -30.38
C ARG A 232 11.18 -24.20 -30.38
N TRP A 233 12.07 -25.05 -29.86
CA TRP A 233 13.51 -24.77 -29.73
C TRP A 233 14.34 -25.93 -30.31
N GLN A 234 15.33 -25.59 -31.14
CA GLN A 234 16.18 -26.57 -31.83
C GLN A 234 17.22 -27.22 -30.91
N GLU A 235 17.59 -26.55 -29.81
CA GLU A 235 18.56 -27.04 -28.84
C GLU A 235 17.85 -27.41 -27.52
N VAL A 236 18.16 -28.58 -26.99
CA VAL A 236 17.60 -29.06 -25.72
C VAL A 236 18.43 -28.47 -24.58
N HIS A 237 17.88 -27.48 -23.89
CA HIS A 237 18.46 -26.95 -22.67
C HIS A 237 17.73 -27.48 -21.43
N TYR A 238 18.47 -27.72 -20.34
CA TYR A 238 17.88 -28.07 -19.05
C TYR A 238 17.39 -26.80 -18.35
N HIS A 239 16.12 -26.79 -17.91
CA HIS A 239 15.56 -25.60 -17.27
C HIS A 239 16.19 -25.38 -15.88
N PRO A 240 16.80 -24.21 -15.60
CA PRO A 240 17.59 -23.98 -14.38
C PRO A 240 16.77 -24.05 -13.08
N PHE A 241 15.45 -23.90 -13.17
CA PHE A 241 14.53 -23.95 -12.04
C PHE A 241 13.68 -25.23 -11.97
N HIS A 242 14.04 -26.25 -12.75
CA HIS A 242 13.41 -27.57 -12.67
C HIS A 242 14.03 -28.40 -11.54
N TYR A 243 13.18 -28.86 -10.62
CA TYR A 243 13.57 -29.71 -9.50
C TYR A 243 12.91 -31.10 -9.66
N PRO A 244 13.67 -32.13 -10.08
CA PRO A 244 13.13 -33.46 -10.41
C PRO A 244 12.40 -34.15 -9.25
N PHE A 245 12.74 -33.83 -8.01
CA PHE A 245 12.05 -34.36 -6.84
C PHE A 245 10.64 -33.79 -6.68
N LEU A 246 10.45 -32.51 -7.01
CA LEU A 246 9.16 -31.83 -6.88
C LEU A 246 8.25 -32.10 -8.08
N SER A 247 8.80 -32.10 -9.29
CA SER A 247 8.01 -32.30 -10.51
C SER A 247 7.41 -33.69 -10.63
N ARG A 248 8.07 -34.73 -10.11
CA ARG A 248 7.52 -36.09 -10.07
C ARG A 248 6.19 -36.21 -9.35
N LEU A 249 5.90 -35.31 -8.41
CA LEU A 249 4.63 -35.33 -7.70
C LEU A 249 3.45 -34.85 -8.58
N ALA A 250 3.74 -34.20 -9.70
CA ALA A 250 2.79 -33.72 -10.70
C ALA A 250 2.59 -34.71 -11.87
N ASP A 251 3.42 -35.74 -11.99
CA ASP A 251 3.31 -36.74 -13.05
C ASP A 251 1.98 -37.53 -12.94
N GLU A 252 1.47 -38.03 -14.05
CA GLU A 252 0.20 -38.75 -14.14
C GLU A 252 0.04 -39.84 -13.05
N GLY A 253 -1.05 -39.78 -12.30
CA GLY A 253 -1.37 -40.70 -11.19
C GLY A 253 -0.75 -40.35 -9.83
N ASN A 254 0.06 -39.29 -9.72
CA ASN A 254 0.61 -38.81 -8.45
C ASN A 254 -0.27 -37.76 -7.76
N LEU A 255 0.13 -37.34 -6.55
CA LEU A 255 -0.67 -36.52 -5.64
C LEU A 255 -1.12 -35.16 -6.22
N PHE A 256 -0.32 -34.56 -7.12
CA PHE A 256 -0.61 -33.27 -7.75
C PHE A 256 -0.83 -33.40 -9.27
N ASP A 257 -1.23 -34.58 -9.74
CA ASP A 257 -1.61 -34.79 -11.14
C ASP A 257 -2.86 -33.97 -11.50
N ALA A 258 -2.67 -33.01 -12.42
CA ALA A 258 -3.71 -32.12 -12.92
C ALA A 258 -4.80 -32.83 -13.74
N ALA A 259 -4.54 -34.05 -14.22
CA ALA A 259 -5.47 -34.88 -14.98
C ALA A 259 -6.12 -35.98 -14.12
N SER A 260 -5.76 -36.12 -12.83
CA SER A 260 -6.31 -37.17 -11.98
C SER A 260 -7.78 -36.89 -11.64
N GLN A 261 -8.58 -37.96 -11.56
CA GLN A 261 -10.03 -37.90 -11.26
C GLN A 261 -10.37 -37.44 -9.83
N TYR A 262 -9.37 -37.02 -9.03
CA TYR A 262 -9.53 -36.67 -7.62
C TYR A 262 -9.60 -35.15 -7.36
N MET A 263 -9.53 -34.33 -8.42
CA MET A 263 -9.86 -32.88 -8.42
C MET A 263 -11.13 -32.62 -9.23
#